data_AF-A0A6I4QGL4-F1
#
_entry.id   AF-A0A6I4QGL4-F1
#
_cell.length_a   1.000
_cell.length_b   1.000
_cell.length_c   1.000
_cell.angle_alpha   90.00
_cell.angle_beta   90.00
_cell.angle_gamma   90.00
#
_symmetry.space_group_name_H-M   'P 1'
#
loop_
_entity.id
_entity.type
_entity.pdbx_description
1 polymer ?
#
loop_
_entity_poly.entity_id
_entity_poly.type
_entity_poly.pdbx_seq_one_letter_code
_entity_poly.pdbx_strand_id
1 'polypeptide(L)' 'MLASYQITFSMSRAGNCLDNAVTERFFRSLKSERSNYRDYVTREQAIADIIDYI' A
#
# COMPACT_ATOMS: atom_id res chain seq x y z
N MET A 1 21.09 -9.50 -3.48
CA MET A 1 19.78 -9.76 -4.10
C MET A 1 19.04 -8.48 -4.52
N LEU A 2 19.13 -7.35 -3.81
CA LEU A 2 18.57 -6.06 -4.27
C LEU A 2 19.53 -5.24 -5.15
N ALA A 3 20.83 -5.23 -4.82
CA ALA A 3 21.86 -4.55 -5.61
C ALA A 3 22.00 -5.10 -7.05
N SER A 4 21.67 -6.37 -7.26
CA SER A 4 21.65 -7.02 -8.58
C SER A 4 20.57 -6.47 -9.51
N TYR A 5 19.55 -5.79 -8.96
CA TYR A 5 18.51 -5.12 -9.73
C TYR A 5 18.71 -3.59 -9.80
N GLN A 6 19.87 -3.09 -9.38
CA GLN A 6 20.16 -1.65 -9.26
C GLN A 6 19.15 -0.86 -8.42
N ILE A 7 18.48 -1.54 -7.48
CA ILE A 7 17.53 -0.90 -6.57
C ILE A 7 18.32 -0.35 -5.38
N THR A 8 18.35 0.98 -5.24
CA THR A 8 18.92 1.65 -4.07
C THR A 8 17.92 1.59 -2.92
N PHE A 9 18.34 0.98 -1.81
CA PHE A 9 17.51 0.88 -0.62
C PHE A 9 17.55 2.21 0.15
N SER A 10 16.46 2.97 0.16
CA SER A 10 16.33 4.18 0.98
C SER A 10 15.86 3.80 2.38
N MET A 11 16.80 3.42 3.25
CA MET A 11 16.48 3.26 4.67
C MET A 11 16.52 4.62 5.34
N SER A 12 15.38 5.28 5.43
CA SER A 12 15.21 6.40 6.36
C SER A 12 15.37 5.92 7.81
N ARG A 13 15.84 6.81 8.69
CA ARG A 13 16.00 6.54 10.12
C ARG A 13 14.64 6.11 10.71
N ALA A 14 14.66 5.15 11.65
CA ALA A 14 13.45 4.72 12.35
C ALA A 14 12.70 5.94 12.93
N GLY A 15 11.42 6.08 12.57
CA GLY A 15 10.58 7.23 12.96
C GLY A 15 10.46 8.36 11.93
N ASN A 16 11.03 8.24 10.73
CA ASN A 16 10.78 9.20 9.67
C ASN A 16 9.38 9.01 9.05
N CYS A 17 8.40 9.75 9.54
CA CYS A 17 7.03 9.70 9.03
C CYS A 17 6.91 10.14 7.58
N LEU A 18 7.83 10.96 7.06
CA LEU A 18 7.74 11.48 5.68
C LEU A 18 8.00 10.40 4.63
N ASP A 19 8.82 9.40 4.96
CA ASP A 19 9.13 8.26 4.07
C ASP A 19 7.89 7.37 3.85
N ASN A 20 7.10 7.21 4.91
CA ASN A 20 5.88 6.40 4.89
C ASN A 20 4.59 7.21 4.64
N ALA A 21 4.64 8.55 4.72
CA ALA A 21 3.45 9.41 4.68
C ALA A 21 2.62 9.24 3.40
N VAL A 22 3.28 9.04 2.25
CA VAL A 22 2.60 8.82 0.96
C VAL A 22 1.84 7.49 0.99
N THR A 23 2.51 6.44 1.44
CA THR A 23 1.95 5.09 1.59
C THR A 23 0.80 5.08 2.60
N GLU A 24 0.96 5.73 3.75
CA GLU A 24 -0.10 5.85 4.77
C GLU A 24 -1.31 6.63 4.26
N ARG A 25 -1.10 7.71 3.49
CA ARG A 25 -2.18 8.46 2.85
C ARG A 25 -2.94 7.61 1.84
N PHE A 26 -2.22 6.85 1.01
CA PHE A 26 -2.84 5.93 0.06
C PHE A 26 -3.69 4.88 0.78
N PHE A 27 -3.14 4.19 1.79
CA PHE A 27 -3.88 3.17 2.53
C PHE A 27 -5.04 3.74 3.35
N ARG A 28 -4.94 4.98 3.84
CA ARG A 28 -6.05 5.67 4.49
C ARG A 28 -7.20 5.89 3.51
N SER A 29 -6.89 6.37 2.32
CA SER A 29 -7.86 6.67 1.25
C SER A 29 -8.53 5.38 0.78
N LEU A 30 -7.73 4.36 0.44
CA LEU A 30 -8.21 3.03 0.04
C LEU A 30 -9.16 2.41 1.08
N LYS A 31 -8.83 2.49 2.37
CA LYS A 31 -9.69 1.96 3.44
C LYS A 31 -10.96 2.78 3.60
N SER A 32 -10.84 4.10 3.62
CA SER A 32 -11.98 5.01 3.83
C SER A 32 -12.97 5.00 2.67
N GLU A 33 -12.50 4.85 1.43
CA GLU A 33 -13.35 4.97 0.25
C GLU A 33 -13.94 3.63 -0.18
N ARG A 34 -13.27 2.51 0.15
CA ARG A 34 -13.60 1.23 -0.48
C ARG A 34 -13.68 0.06 0.49
N SER A 35 -12.63 -0.18 1.27
CA SER A 35 -12.55 -1.37 2.15
C SER A 35 -13.50 -1.31 3.37
N ASN A 36 -13.72 -0.13 3.95
CA ASN A 36 -14.58 -0.01 5.14
C ASN A 36 -16.07 -0.25 4.89
N TYR A 37 -16.52 -0.24 3.62
CA TYR A 37 -17.93 -0.40 3.24
C TYR A 37 -18.19 -1.68 2.44
N ARG A 38 -17.18 -2.54 2.27
CA ARG A 38 -17.29 -3.78 1.49
C ARG A 38 -16.74 -4.96 2.27
N ASP A 39 -17.59 -5.95 2.50
CA ASP A 39 -17.17 -7.27 2.97
C ASP A 39 -16.74 -8.12 1.77
N TYR A 40 -15.50 -8.59 1.78
CA TYR A 40 -14.97 -9.50 0.76
C TYR A 40 -15.14 -10.94 1.21
N VAL A 41 -15.85 -11.74 0.42
CA VAL A 41 -16.06 -13.16 0.73
C VAL A 41 -14.81 -13.97 0.40
N THR A 42 -14.06 -13.57 -0.63
CA THR A 42 -12.81 -14.23 -1.03
C THR A 42 -11.67 -13.24 -1.20
N ARG A 43 -10.43 -13.74 -1.01
CA ARG A 43 -9.21 -12.96 -1.23
C ARG A 43 -9.09 -12.47 -2.67
N GLU A 44 -9.57 -13.25 -3.64
CA GLU A 44 -9.53 -12.89 -5.06
C GLU A 44 -10.42 -11.69 -5.38
N GLN A 45 -11.60 -11.60 -4.74
CA GLN A 45 -12.48 -10.44 -4.87
C GLN A 45 -11.80 -9.17 -4.33
N ALA A 46 -11.14 -9.27 -3.17
CA ALA A 46 -10.40 -8.15 -2.60
C ALA A 46 -9.25 -7.71 -3.53
N ILE A 47 -8.53 -8.64 -4.14
CA ILE A 47 -7.43 -8.33 -5.07
C ILE A 47 -7.98 -7.63 -6.32
N ALA A 48 -9.03 -8.17 -6.95
CA ALA A 48 -9.63 -7.57 -8.13
C ALA A 48 -10.13 -6.14 -7.84
N ASP A 49 -10.74 -5.92 -6.68
CA ASP A 49 -11.22 -4.60 -6.27
C ASP A 49 -10.09 -3.60 -6.03
N ILE A 50 -8.99 -4.03 -5.41
CA ILE A 50 -7.80 -3.19 -5.22
C ILE A 50 -7.14 -2.85 -6.55
N ILE A 51 -7.09 -3.80 -7.49
CA ILE A 51 -6.55 -3.57 -8.85
C ILE A 51 -7.40 -2.54 -9.60
N ASP A 52 -8.72 -2.60 -9.49
CA ASP A 52 -9.63 -1.61 -10.09
C ASP A 52 -9.51 -0.21 -9.46
N TYR A 53 -9.05 -0.12 -8.22
CA TYR A 53 -8.86 1.15 -7.51
C TYR A 53 -7.55 1.88 -7.87
N ILE A 54 -6.55 1.18 -8.39
CA ILE A 54 -5.24 1.74 -8.77
C ILE A 54 -5.28 2.28 -10.20
#